data_AF-A0A5C4X814-F1
#
_entry.id   AF-A0A5C4X814-F1
#
_cell.length_a   1.000
_cell.length_b   1.000
_cell.length_c   1.000
_cell.angle_alpha   90.00
_cell.angle_beta   90.00
_cell.angle_gamma   90.00
#
_symmetry.space_group_name_H-M   'P 1'
#
loop_
_entity.id
_entity.type
_entity.pdbx_description
1 polymer ?
#
loop_
_entity_poly.entity_id
_entity_poly.type
_entity_poly.pdbx_seq_one_letter_code
_entity_poly.pdbx_strand_id
1 'polypeptide(L)'
;MARGEELDVGGVRRRVTAQVAVVVLALAGLVAAPSAALAVKPLWKLTVVVDVPNSVAAKHGGPTLMLSKIMTQFGDVARFMNEDQKLAGTIDFSISKVNFFDGVPADVVHQPHPGVMTRVVYEEDQTEARGGSYGGDLPAAILHSWPTDRGGVFGPYATDGLVHEFGHQRGAIDNYGQDVDAASNPVDAKGFTSPTSIMENPYGVHTWDAFAAGVINRAGPGEGNVVPALASQSFPRTIRVRVVTSSGAAFRGATVRLYPVEWFSRSVRPESVFVGKTDSSGYLVLPYNPFEPGVGKGAWDVRYANFLVRATTTNRGSGSGWMPLSAVGGTYYSGATTHTVKLVLR
;
A
#
# COMPACT_ATOMS: atom_id res chain seq x y z
N MET A 1 -13.94 50.40 -97.29
CA MET A 1 -13.86 49.17 -98.10
C MET A 1 -12.42 48.72 -98.10
N ALA A 2 -12.14 47.45 -97.75
CA ALA A 2 -10.91 46.71 -98.06
C ALA A 2 -9.60 47.32 -97.49
N ARG A 3 -8.54 46.59 -97.15
CA ARG A 3 -8.12 45.18 -97.14
C ARG A 3 -6.73 45.24 -96.49
N GLY A 4 -6.23 44.09 -96.05
CA GLY A 4 -4.82 43.76 -96.23
C GLY A 4 -3.95 43.98 -95.01
N GLU A 5 -3.44 42.86 -94.54
CA GLU A 5 -2.28 42.71 -93.67
C GLU A 5 -1.09 43.56 -94.13
N GLU A 6 -0.37 44.16 -93.18
CA GLU A 6 1.03 44.55 -93.38
C GLU A 6 1.84 44.34 -92.09
N LEU A 7 2.86 43.51 -92.26
CA LEU A 7 4.26 43.71 -91.89
C LEU A 7 4.65 43.75 -90.40
N ASP A 8 5.12 42.58 -89.99
CA ASP A 8 6.20 42.37 -89.03
C ASP A 8 7.51 43.01 -89.52
N VAL A 9 8.23 43.71 -88.66
CA VAL A 9 9.50 43.27 -88.03
C VAL A 9 10.10 44.47 -87.27
N GLY A 10 10.23 44.28 -85.95
CA GLY A 10 11.37 44.78 -85.19
C GLY A 10 11.27 46.19 -84.63
N GLY A 11 11.23 46.30 -83.29
CA GLY A 11 11.60 47.57 -82.66
C GLY A 11 11.10 47.76 -81.24
N VAL A 12 11.83 47.18 -80.28
CA VAL A 12 12.07 47.70 -78.92
C VAL A 12 10.83 47.99 -78.06
N ARG A 13 10.65 47.24 -76.95
CA ARG A 13 10.13 47.83 -75.70
C ARG A 13 10.40 46.99 -74.44
N ARG A 14 11.12 47.67 -73.54
CA ARG A 14 10.89 47.80 -72.09
C ARG A 14 10.92 46.54 -71.23
N ARG A 15 12.03 46.42 -70.50
CA ARG A 15 12.15 45.68 -69.24
C ARG A 15 11.16 46.25 -68.20
N VAL A 16 10.26 45.42 -67.73
CA VAL A 16 9.55 45.59 -66.45
C VAL A 16 10.13 44.53 -65.51
N THR A 17 10.85 44.99 -64.50
CA THR A 17 11.51 44.14 -63.49
C THR A 17 10.44 43.64 -62.52
N ALA A 18 10.12 42.35 -62.58
CA ALA A 18 9.28 41.68 -61.59
C ALA A 18 10.12 41.33 -60.36
N GLN A 19 9.54 41.59 -59.18
CA GLN A 19 10.14 41.38 -57.86
C GLN A 19 10.38 39.89 -57.60
N VAL A 20 11.60 39.57 -57.15
CA VAL A 20 11.99 38.25 -56.66
C VAL A 20 11.50 38.11 -55.21
N ALA A 21 10.62 37.14 -54.96
CA ALA A 21 10.21 36.75 -53.63
C ALA A 21 11.38 36.05 -52.92
N VAL A 22 11.84 36.62 -51.81
CA VAL A 22 12.80 35.99 -50.90
C VAL A 22 12.03 35.00 -50.03
N VAL A 23 12.23 33.71 -50.27
CA VAL A 23 11.79 32.64 -49.35
C VAL A 23 12.78 32.62 -48.18
N VAL A 24 12.34 33.09 -47.02
CA VAL A 24 13.06 32.92 -45.75
C VAL A 24 12.84 31.47 -45.31
N LEU A 25 13.87 30.62 -45.43
CA LEU A 25 13.90 29.34 -44.74
C LEU A 25 13.98 29.60 -43.22
N ALA A 26 12.84 29.47 -42.55
CA ALA A 26 12.82 29.35 -41.10
C ALA A 26 13.40 27.96 -40.74
N LEU A 27 14.64 27.92 -40.23
CA LEU A 27 15.12 26.76 -39.50
C LEU A 27 14.27 26.65 -38.22
N ALA A 28 13.27 25.78 -38.26
CA ALA A 28 12.63 25.29 -37.05
C ALA A 28 13.67 24.49 -36.27
N GLY A 29 14.29 25.13 -35.27
CA GLY A 29 15.03 24.44 -34.23
C GLY A 29 14.07 23.50 -33.51
N LEU A 30 14.10 22.23 -33.87
CA LEU A 30 13.45 21.18 -33.10
C LEU A 30 14.21 21.07 -31.77
N VAL A 31 13.83 21.86 -30.78
CA VAL A 31 14.19 21.57 -29.40
C VAL A 31 13.44 20.30 -29.06
N ALA A 32 14.12 19.15 -29.20
CA ALA A 32 13.65 17.91 -28.65
C ALA A 32 13.47 18.16 -27.14
N ALA A 33 12.22 18.31 -26.71
CA ALA A 33 11.89 18.19 -25.30
C ALA A 33 12.50 16.87 -24.84
N PRO A 34 13.25 16.83 -23.73
CA PRO A 34 13.72 15.56 -23.21
C PRO A 34 12.47 14.72 -22.97
N SER A 35 12.28 13.68 -23.78
CA SER A 35 11.38 12.60 -23.40
C SER A 35 11.88 12.15 -22.05
N ALA A 36 11.09 12.43 -21.00
CA ALA A 36 11.33 11.85 -19.70
C ALA A 36 11.30 10.34 -19.94
N ALA A 37 12.48 9.72 -20.05
CA ALA A 37 12.60 8.29 -20.05
C ALA A 37 11.87 7.85 -18.77
N LEU A 38 10.78 7.09 -18.93
CA LEU A 38 10.14 6.46 -17.78
C LEU A 38 11.24 5.68 -17.09
N ALA A 39 11.66 6.14 -15.91
CA ALA A 39 12.71 5.48 -15.15
C ALA A 39 12.22 4.05 -14.91
N VAL A 40 12.89 3.08 -15.53
CA VAL A 40 12.59 1.67 -15.32
C VAL A 40 12.82 1.40 -13.84
N LYS A 41 11.77 0.94 -13.15
CA LYS A 41 11.87 0.59 -11.74
C LYS A 41 12.95 -0.48 -11.54
N PRO A 42 13.79 -0.39 -10.49
CA PRO A 42 14.73 -1.46 -10.19
C PRO A 42 14.00 -2.77 -9.94
N LEU A 43 14.60 -3.88 -10.39
CA LEU A 43 14.08 -5.22 -10.12
C LEU A 43 14.45 -5.66 -8.70
N TRP A 44 13.46 -6.04 -7.91
CA TRP A 44 13.60 -6.63 -6.58
C TRP A 44 13.32 -8.12 -6.66
N LYS A 45 14.38 -8.93 -6.84
CA LYS A 45 14.29 -10.39 -6.92
C LYS A 45 14.27 -11.02 -5.53
N LEU A 46 13.22 -11.77 -5.23
CA LEU A 46 13.00 -12.35 -3.91
C LEU A 46 13.27 -13.84 -3.95
N THR A 47 14.27 -14.27 -3.19
CA THR A 47 14.63 -15.67 -3.15
C THR A 47 13.69 -16.41 -2.20
N VAL A 48 13.05 -17.45 -2.71
CA VAL A 48 12.12 -18.27 -1.91
C VAL A 48 12.52 -19.74 -1.96
N VAL A 49 12.16 -20.47 -0.91
CA VAL A 49 12.15 -21.93 -0.87
C VAL A 49 10.71 -22.35 -0.68
N VAL A 50 10.27 -23.33 -1.44
CA VAL A 50 8.89 -23.82 -1.37
C VAL A 50 8.91 -25.23 -0.82
N ASP A 51 8.09 -25.49 0.20
CA ASP A 51 7.92 -26.82 0.78
C ASP A 51 6.47 -27.27 0.58
N VAL A 52 6.30 -28.50 0.08
CA VAL A 52 4.99 -29.05 -0.24
C VAL A 52 4.87 -30.46 0.34
N PRO A 53 3.83 -30.76 1.14
CA PRO A 53 3.57 -32.12 1.55
C PRO A 53 3.34 -33.05 0.36
N ASN A 54 3.85 -34.27 0.41
CA ASN A 54 3.60 -35.29 -0.62
C ASN A 54 2.10 -35.56 -0.78
N SER A 55 1.31 -35.46 0.30
CA SER A 55 -0.15 -35.56 0.26
C SER A 55 -0.78 -34.48 -0.65
N VAL A 56 -0.36 -33.23 -0.48
CA VAL A 56 -0.81 -32.09 -1.29
C VAL A 56 -0.34 -32.25 -2.74
N ALA A 57 0.94 -32.57 -2.95
CA ALA A 57 1.47 -32.79 -4.29
C ALA A 57 0.72 -33.91 -5.04
N ALA A 58 0.39 -35.01 -4.37
CA ALA A 58 -0.38 -36.11 -4.95
C ALA A 58 -1.77 -35.68 -5.41
N LYS A 59 -2.49 -34.87 -4.62
CA LYS A 59 -3.81 -34.30 -4.99
C LYS A 59 -3.74 -33.44 -6.25
N HIS A 60 -2.61 -32.76 -6.46
CA HIS A 60 -2.39 -31.88 -7.61
C HIS A 60 -1.67 -32.55 -8.78
N GLY A 61 -1.72 -33.89 -8.87
CA GLY A 61 -1.19 -34.67 -10.00
C GLY A 61 0.29 -35.04 -9.89
N GLY A 62 0.82 -35.05 -8.67
CA GLY A 62 2.19 -35.43 -8.36
C GLY A 62 3.20 -34.27 -8.47
N PRO A 63 4.46 -34.52 -8.09
CA PRO A 63 5.50 -33.48 -7.97
C PRO A 63 5.70 -32.60 -9.20
N THR A 64 5.67 -33.19 -10.41
CA THR A 64 5.90 -32.45 -11.66
C THR A 64 4.77 -31.46 -11.97
N LEU A 65 3.50 -31.89 -11.85
CA LEU A 65 2.37 -31.00 -12.11
C LEU A 65 2.25 -29.94 -11.00
N MET A 66 2.52 -30.33 -9.75
CA MET A 66 2.58 -29.41 -8.62
C MET A 66 3.62 -28.32 -8.84
N LEU A 67 4.83 -28.67 -9.29
CA LEU A 67 5.87 -27.70 -9.64
C LEU A 67 5.38 -26.71 -10.70
N SER A 68 4.75 -27.18 -11.77
CA SER A 68 4.19 -26.29 -12.81
C SER A 68 3.16 -25.32 -12.24
N LYS A 69 2.28 -25.77 -11.33
CA LYS A 69 1.25 -24.93 -10.68
C LYS A 69 1.88 -23.87 -9.77
N ILE A 70 2.90 -24.25 -9.00
CA ILE A 70 3.67 -23.33 -8.14
C ILE A 70 4.32 -22.24 -9.00
N MET A 71 5.00 -22.60 -10.10
CA MET A 71 5.64 -21.62 -10.97
C MET A 71 4.63 -20.62 -11.55
N THR A 72 3.46 -21.09 -11.99
CA THR A 72 2.37 -20.23 -12.46
C THR A 72 1.88 -19.30 -11.34
N GLN A 73 1.62 -19.84 -10.15
CA GLN A 73 1.12 -19.06 -9.02
C GLN A 73 2.11 -17.97 -8.62
N PHE A 74 3.42 -18.25 -8.54
CA PHE A 74 4.42 -17.22 -8.25
C PHE A 74 4.53 -16.15 -9.35
N GLY A 75 4.29 -16.52 -10.62
CA GLY A 75 4.15 -15.54 -11.70
C GLY A 75 2.94 -14.61 -11.49
N ASP A 76 1.82 -15.16 -11.03
CA ASP A 76 0.64 -14.36 -10.68
C ASP A 76 0.85 -13.52 -9.42
N VAL A 77 1.52 -14.03 -8.38
CA VAL A 77 1.90 -13.25 -7.21
C VAL A 77 2.77 -12.06 -7.63
N ALA A 78 3.81 -12.28 -8.46
CA ALA A 78 4.62 -11.18 -9.00
C ALA A 78 3.76 -10.17 -9.75
N ARG A 79 2.86 -10.63 -10.62
CA ARG A 79 1.96 -9.74 -11.38
C ARG A 79 1.08 -8.91 -10.45
N PHE A 80 0.41 -9.53 -9.48
CA PHE A 80 -0.49 -8.87 -8.54
C PHE A 80 0.24 -7.89 -7.61
N MET A 81 1.41 -8.24 -7.08
CA MET A 81 2.24 -7.34 -6.26
C MET A 81 2.55 -6.02 -7.00
N ASN A 82 2.73 -6.08 -8.32
CA ASN A 82 3.13 -4.95 -9.15
C ASN A 82 1.96 -4.21 -9.83
N GLU A 83 0.74 -4.74 -9.81
CA GLU A 83 -0.38 -4.30 -10.64
C GLU A 83 -0.75 -2.83 -10.41
N ASP A 84 -0.82 -2.39 -9.16
CA ASP A 84 -1.18 -1.01 -8.75
C ASP A 84 -0.05 0.01 -8.95
N GLN A 85 1.13 -0.40 -9.41
CA GLN A 85 2.27 0.49 -9.74
C GLN A 85 2.77 1.43 -8.62
N LYS A 86 2.30 1.29 -7.36
CA LYS A 86 2.74 2.10 -6.21
C LYS A 86 4.11 1.72 -5.65
N LEU A 87 4.62 0.55 -6.03
CA LEU A 87 5.93 0.08 -5.59
C LEU A 87 7.04 0.79 -6.37
N ALA A 88 8.11 1.17 -5.67
CA ALA A 88 9.28 1.85 -6.22
C ALA A 88 10.18 0.90 -7.02
N GLY A 89 10.10 -0.40 -6.76
CA GLY A 89 10.72 -1.46 -7.55
C GLY A 89 9.67 -2.39 -8.17
N THR A 90 10.10 -3.19 -9.14
CA THR A 90 9.33 -4.30 -9.68
C THR A 90 9.69 -5.57 -8.91
N ILE A 91 8.71 -6.20 -8.27
CA ILE A 91 8.92 -7.46 -7.53
C ILE A 91 8.89 -8.64 -8.50
N ASP A 92 9.86 -9.54 -8.34
CA ASP A 92 9.89 -10.83 -9.02
C ASP A 92 10.44 -11.90 -8.06
N PHE A 93 10.17 -13.17 -8.34
CA PHE A 93 10.53 -14.27 -7.45
C PHE A 93 11.56 -15.20 -8.08
N SER A 94 12.54 -15.60 -7.29
CA SER A 94 13.50 -16.64 -7.62
C SER A 94 13.28 -17.82 -6.68
N ILE A 95 12.61 -18.87 -7.18
CA ILE A 95 12.42 -20.10 -6.43
C ILE A 95 13.74 -20.87 -6.44
N SER A 96 14.44 -20.83 -5.32
CA SER A 96 15.74 -21.48 -5.15
C SER A 96 15.61 -23.01 -5.14
N LYS A 97 14.54 -23.51 -4.52
CA LYS A 97 14.27 -24.94 -4.35
C LYS A 97 12.79 -25.18 -4.09
N VAL A 98 12.28 -26.29 -4.60
CA VAL A 98 10.99 -26.87 -4.21
C VAL A 98 11.26 -28.22 -3.55
N ASN A 99 10.83 -28.40 -2.30
CA ASN A 99 10.94 -29.65 -1.56
C ASN A 99 9.56 -30.32 -1.48
N PHE A 100 9.57 -31.63 -1.64
CA PHE A 100 8.42 -32.48 -1.34
C PHE A 100 8.74 -33.29 -0.09
N PHE A 101 7.85 -33.32 0.88
CA PHE A 101 8.12 -33.89 2.20
C PHE A 101 6.91 -34.64 2.77
N ASP A 102 7.17 -35.51 3.74
CA ASP A 102 6.14 -36.10 4.61
C ASP A 102 6.24 -35.44 6.00
N GLY A 103 5.10 -35.12 6.62
CA GLY A 103 5.05 -34.49 7.95
C GLY A 103 4.05 -33.36 8.05
N VAL A 104 4.11 -32.62 9.17
CA VAL A 104 3.18 -31.52 9.48
C VAL A 104 3.75 -30.19 8.95
N PRO A 105 3.02 -29.45 8.08
CA PRO A 105 3.47 -28.16 7.55
C PRO A 105 3.84 -27.12 8.62
N ALA A 106 3.13 -27.09 9.74
CA ALA A 106 3.40 -26.19 10.86
C ALA A 106 4.78 -26.41 11.50
N ASP A 107 5.34 -27.63 11.44
CA ASP A 107 6.71 -27.87 11.92
C ASP A 107 7.75 -27.35 10.93
N VAL A 108 7.43 -27.38 9.64
CA VAL A 108 8.32 -26.97 8.54
C VAL A 108 8.46 -25.45 8.45
N VAL A 109 7.38 -24.70 8.75
CA VAL A 109 7.38 -23.24 8.66
C VAL A 109 8.42 -22.59 9.60
N HIS A 110 8.77 -23.25 10.70
CA HIS A 110 9.74 -22.75 11.68
C HIS A 110 11.19 -23.17 11.39
N GLN A 111 11.42 -23.99 10.36
CA GLN A 111 12.75 -24.49 10.06
C GLN A 111 13.65 -23.40 9.46
N PRO A 112 14.93 -23.34 9.88
CA PRO A 112 15.93 -22.47 9.25
C PRO A 112 16.04 -22.70 7.75
N HIS A 113 16.32 -21.63 7.00
CA HIS A 113 16.49 -21.68 5.54
C HIS A 113 17.55 -20.63 5.11
N PRO A 114 18.83 -20.86 5.44
CA PRO A 114 19.89 -19.88 5.20
C PRO A 114 20.06 -19.60 3.70
N GLY A 115 20.32 -18.33 3.36
CA GLY A 115 20.55 -17.89 1.98
C GLY A 115 19.28 -17.67 1.15
N VAL A 116 18.10 -17.81 1.75
CA VAL A 116 16.80 -17.60 1.13
C VAL A 116 16.01 -16.58 1.96
N MET A 117 15.30 -15.66 1.30
CA MET A 117 14.56 -14.59 2.00
C MET A 117 13.29 -15.09 2.69
N THR A 118 12.58 -16.04 2.10
CA THR A 118 11.30 -16.52 2.65
C THR A 118 11.07 -17.99 2.32
N ARG A 119 10.62 -18.76 3.31
CA ARG A 119 10.07 -20.11 3.11
C ARG A 119 8.56 -20.03 2.88
N VAL A 120 8.05 -20.70 1.85
CA VAL A 120 6.59 -20.82 1.61
C VAL A 120 6.20 -22.30 1.74
N VAL A 121 5.38 -22.62 2.72
CA VAL A 121 4.92 -23.99 2.99
C VAL A 121 3.47 -24.11 2.57
N TYR A 122 3.16 -25.06 1.68
CA TYR A 122 1.80 -25.33 1.23
C TYR A 122 1.07 -26.24 2.21
N GLU A 123 -0.19 -25.91 2.53
CA GLU A 123 -1.04 -26.76 3.35
C GLU A 123 -2.49 -26.74 2.84
N GLU A 124 -3.11 -27.92 2.76
CA GLU A 124 -4.51 -28.09 2.38
C GLU A 124 -5.27 -28.99 3.33
N ASP A 125 -4.56 -29.79 4.12
CA ASP A 125 -5.16 -30.79 4.99
C ASP A 125 -5.77 -30.15 6.25
N GLN A 126 -5.51 -28.85 6.48
CA GLN A 126 -5.97 -28.03 7.61
C GLN A 126 -5.77 -28.71 8.96
N THR A 127 -4.75 -29.57 9.03
CA THR A 127 -4.56 -30.46 10.17
C THR A 127 -4.14 -29.65 11.39
N GLU A 128 -3.34 -28.60 11.19
CA GLU A 128 -3.03 -27.58 12.19
C GLU A 128 -2.75 -26.22 11.50
N ALA A 129 -3.22 -25.13 12.11
CA ALA A 129 -3.03 -23.71 11.77
C ALA A 129 -3.89 -23.06 10.66
N ARG A 130 -4.32 -21.81 10.96
CA ARG A 130 -4.76 -20.82 9.98
C ARG A 130 -3.51 -20.33 9.24
N GLY A 131 -3.59 -20.17 7.92
CA GLY A 131 -2.49 -19.64 7.12
C GLY A 131 -2.03 -18.25 7.60
N GLY A 132 -0.81 -17.87 7.25
CA GLY A 132 -0.25 -16.59 7.66
C GLY A 132 1.26 -16.48 7.47
N SER A 133 1.73 -15.26 7.69
CA SER A 133 3.14 -14.88 7.68
C SER A 133 3.76 -14.98 9.08
N TYR A 134 4.97 -15.53 9.14
CA TYR A 134 5.78 -15.74 10.33
C TYR A 134 7.10 -14.97 10.21
N GLY A 135 7.58 -14.47 11.34
CA GLY A 135 8.75 -13.60 11.44
C GLY A 135 9.03 -13.17 12.88
N GLY A 136 9.70 -12.03 13.07
CA GLY A 136 10.26 -11.59 14.35
C GLY A 136 11.56 -12.34 14.65
N ASP A 137 11.62 -13.01 15.80
CA ASP A 137 12.75 -13.85 16.22
C ASP A 137 12.84 -15.19 15.46
N LEU A 138 11.85 -15.48 14.61
CA LEU A 138 11.78 -16.67 13.77
C LEU A 138 12.23 -16.38 12.33
N PRO A 139 12.71 -17.39 11.60
CA PRO A 139 12.95 -17.27 10.16
C PRO A 139 11.68 -16.82 9.40
N ALA A 140 11.86 -15.97 8.40
CA ALA A 140 10.82 -15.45 7.53
C ALA A 140 10.08 -16.58 6.78
N ALA A 141 8.80 -16.83 7.10
CA ALA A 141 8.07 -17.90 6.44
C ALA A 141 6.59 -17.57 6.24
N ILE A 142 5.97 -18.22 5.26
CA ILE A 142 4.55 -18.13 4.95
C ILE A 142 3.99 -19.54 4.98
N LEU A 143 2.98 -19.78 5.82
CA LEU A 143 2.14 -20.96 5.71
C LEU A 143 0.97 -20.65 4.78
N HIS A 144 1.07 -21.11 3.54
CA HIS A 144 0.04 -21.01 2.54
C HIS A 144 -1.00 -22.11 2.75
N SER A 145 -1.87 -21.90 3.75
CA SER A 145 -2.94 -22.82 4.12
C SER A 145 -4.27 -22.35 3.52
N TRP A 146 -4.82 -23.11 2.58
CA TRP A 146 -6.10 -22.78 1.94
C TRP A 146 -7.07 -23.96 1.93
N PRO A 147 -8.33 -23.77 2.38
CA PRO A 147 -9.31 -24.86 2.46
C PRO A 147 -9.61 -25.53 1.11
N THR A 148 -9.70 -26.86 1.11
CA THR A 148 -10.01 -27.64 -0.10
C THR A 148 -11.44 -27.44 -0.59
N ASP A 149 -12.40 -27.15 0.30
CA ASP A 149 -13.78 -26.80 -0.05
C ASP A 149 -13.89 -25.45 -0.79
N ARG A 150 -12.81 -24.66 -0.78
CA ARG A 150 -12.62 -23.43 -1.56
C ARG A 150 -11.64 -23.60 -2.71
N GLY A 151 -11.42 -24.84 -3.17
CA GLY A 151 -10.51 -25.13 -4.29
C GLY A 151 -9.04 -25.31 -3.91
N GLY A 152 -8.70 -25.31 -2.61
CA GLY A 152 -7.35 -25.58 -2.12
C GLY A 152 -6.36 -24.45 -2.36
N VAL A 153 -5.07 -24.73 -2.24
CA VAL A 153 -3.95 -23.76 -2.36
C VAL A 153 -3.85 -23.06 -3.72
N PHE A 154 -4.63 -23.49 -4.71
CA PHE A 154 -4.77 -22.84 -6.02
C PHE A 154 -6.22 -22.39 -6.32
N GLY A 155 -7.09 -22.45 -5.32
CA GLY A 155 -8.49 -22.05 -5.43
C GLY A 155 -8.66 -20.53 -5.51
N PRO A 156 -9.91 -20.05 -5.65
CA PRO A 156 -10.22 -18.63 -5.64
C PRO A 156 -9.59 -17.92 -4.44
N TYR A 157 -8.93 -16.78 -4.72
CA TYR A 157 -8.25 -15.90 -3.77
C TYR A 157 -7.05 -16.50 -3.01
N ALA A 158 -6.67 -17.76 -3.25
CA ALA A 158 -5.49 -18.34 -2.60
C ALA A 158 -4.20 -17.59 -2.98
N THR A 159 -4.08 -17.19 -4.26
CA THR A 159 -2.95 -16.38 -4.73
C THR A 159 -2.97 -14.97 -4.12
N ASP A 160 -4.14 -14.37 -3.94
CA ASP A 160 -4.29 -13.05 -3.32
C ASP A 160 -3.85 -13.10 -1.85
N GLY A 161 -4.19 -14.18 -1.14
CA GLY A 161 -3.66 -14.47 0.19
C GLY A 161 -2.14 -14.49 0.22
N LEU A 162 -1.48 -15.15 -0.73
CA LEU A 162 -0.01 -15.11 -0.83
C LEU A 162 0.54 -13.69 -1.04
N VAL A 163 -0.11 -12.87 -1.87
CA VAL A 163 0.29 -11.47 -2.09
C VAL A 163 0.18 -10.67 -0.78
N HIS A 164 -0.89 -10.89 -0.01
CA HIS A 164 -1.08 -10.31 1.33
C HIS A 164 0.05 -10.71 2.29
N GLU A 165 0.37 -12.00 2.37
CA GLU A 165 1.45 -12.50 3.24
C GLU A 165 2.84 -11.99 2.82
N PHE A 166 3.10 -11.85 1.52
CA PHE A 166 4.33 -11.19 1.05
C PHE A 166 4.38 -9.69 1.37
N GLY A 167 3.23 -9.04 1.54
CA GLY A 167 3.13 -7.71 2.13
C GLY A 167 3.63 -7.70 3.58
N HIS A 168 3.18 -8.65 4.40
CA HIS A 168 3.64 -8.80 5.79
C HIS A 168 5.13 -9.09 5.92
N GLN A 169 5.68 -9.94 5.04
CA GLN A 169 7.13 -10.20 4.99
C GLN A 169 7.96 -8.93 4.77
N ARG A 170 7.33 -7.85 4.30
CA ARG A 170 7.92 -6.51 4.13
C ARG A 170 7.47 -5.47 5.14
N GLY A 171 6.77 -5.88 6.19
CA GLY A 171 6.35 -5.01 7.28
C GLY A 171 5.03 -4.29 7.04
N ALA A 172 4.25 -4.66 6.01
CA ALA A 172 2.86 -4.22 5.93
C ALA A 172 2.03 -4.78 7.10
N ILE A 173 1.03 -4.01 7.52
CA ILE A 173 0.16 -4.34 8.66
C ILE A 173 -1.20 -4.83 8.18
N ASP A 174 -1.93 -5.53 9.03
CA ASP A 174 -3.35 -5.81 8.79
C ASP A 174 -4.19 -4.56 8.98
N ASN A 175 -4.76 -4.03 7.89
CA ASN A 175 -5.62 -2.86 7.97
C ASN A 175 -6.96 -3.19 8.63
N TYR A 176 -7.52 -4.39 8.42
CA TYR A 176 -8.74 -4.81 9.10
C TYR A 176 -8.60 -4.91 10.63
N GLY A 177 -7.36 -4.94 11.15
CA GLY A 177 -7.07 -4.84 12.58
C GLY A 177 -7.36 -3.46 13.18
N GLN A 178 -7.64 -2.45 12.36
CA GLN A 178 -7.97 -1.07 12.76
C GLN A 178 -9.48 -0.77 12.77
N ASP A 179 -10.28 -1.70 12.25
CA ASP A 179 -11.72 -1.57 12.08
C ASP A 179 -12.45 -1.51 13.42
N VAL A 180 -13.62 -0.88 13.40
CA VAL A 180 -14.50 -0.74 14.57
C VAL A 180 -15.93 -1.01 14.15
N ASP A 181 -16.60 -1.92 14.86
CA ASP A 181 -18.03 -2.11 14.72
C ASP A 181 -18.79 -1.00 15.44
N ALA A 182 -19.79 -0.41 14.76
CA ALA A 182 -20.57 0.70 15.33
C ALA A 182 -21.22 0.34 16.68
N ALA A 183 -21.70 -0.90 16.83
CA ALA A 183 -22.26 -1.42 18.07
C ALA A 183 -21.25 -1.54 19.22
N SER A 184 -19.95 -1.62 18.90
CA SER A 184 -18.84 -1.74 19.84
C SER A 184 -18.15 -0.40 20.11
N ASN A 185 -18.77 0.71 19.72
CA ASN A 185 -18.27 2.06 20.01
C ASN A 185 -19.16 2.74 21.07
N PRO A 186 -18.82 2.65 22.36
CA PRO A 186 -19.61 3.25 23.44
C PRO A 186 -19.54 4.78 23.49
N VAL A 187 -18.68 5.41 22.68
CA VAL A 187 -18.43 6.86 22.74
C VAL A 187 -19.43 7.62 21.87
N ASP A 188 -19.61 7.19 20.62
CA ASP A 188 -20.54 7.84 19.68
C ASP A 188 -21.27 6.89 18.72
N ALA A 189 -21.20 5.57 18.94
CA ALA A 189 -21.90 4.53 18.18
C ALA A 189 -21.65 4.55 16.66
N LYS A 190 -20.50 5.06 16.22
CA LYS A 190 -20.08 5.02 14.81
C LYS A 190 -19.01 3.95 14.59
N GLY A 191 -19.07 3.29 13.45
CA GLY A 191 -18.04 2.34 13.03
C GLY A 191 -16.89 3.02 12.28
N PHE A 192 -15.86 2.24 12.05
CA PHE A 192 -14.77 2.52 11.12
C PHE A 192 -14.48 1.27 10.30
N THR A 193 -14.34 1.45 9.00
CA THR A 193 -13.81 0.43 8.09
C THR A 193 -12.64 1.05 7.38
N SER A 194 -11.53 0.32 7.38
CA SER A 194 -10.32 0.73 6.69
C SER A 194 -10.57 0.87 5.19
N PRO A 195 -9.90 1.81 4.50
CA PRO A 195 -9.99 1.89 3.05
C PRO A 195 -9.53 0.58 2.39
N THR A 196 -10.22 0.22 1.31
CA THR A 196 -9.93 -1.02 0.57
C THR A 196 -8.50 -1.07 0.06
N SER A 197 -7.82 -2.16 0.39
CA SER A 197 -6.48 -2.53 -0.05
C SER A 197 -6.31 -4.03 0.20
N ILE A 198 -5.29 -4.65 -0.39
CA ILE A 198 -5.03 -6.07 -0.14
C ILE A 198 -4.72 -6.37 1.34
N MET A 199 -4.20 -5.38 2.07
CA MET A 199 -3.95 -5.47 3.51
C MET A 199 -5.22 -5.30 4.37
N GLU A 200 -6.33 -4.86 3.77
CA GLU A 200 -7.66 -4.79 4.41
C GLU A 200 -8.52 -6.00 4.02
N ASN A 201 -8.49 -6.38 2.74
CA ASN A 201 -9.28 -7.49 2.21
C ASN A 201 -8.43 -8.31 1.23
N PRO A 202 -7.90 -9.48 1.63
CA PRO A 202 -7.07 -10.33 0.79
C PRO A 202 -7.87 -11.19 -0.20
N TYR A 203 -9.10 -10.79 -0.54
CA TYR A 203 -10.00 -11.55 -1.43
C TYR A 203 -10.43 -10.69 -2.62
N GLY A 204 -9.70 -10.80 -3.74
CA GLY A 204 -9.99 -10.12 -5.01
C GLY A 204 -9.48 -8.69 -5.11
N VAL A 205 -8.59 -8.26 -4.21
CA VAL A 205 -8.04 -6.89 -4.16
C VAL A 205 -6.52 -6.96 -4.31
N HIS A 206 -5.96 -6.25 -5.29
CA HIS A 206 -4.50 -6.19 -5.53
C HIS A 206 -3.92 -4.78 -5.40
N THR A 207 -4.64 -3.89 -4.75
CA THR A 207 -4.20 -2.50 -4.55
C THR A 207 -3.55 -2.34 -3.18
N TRP A 208 -2.54 -1.49 -3.11
CA TRP A 208 -1.85 -1.16 -1.88
C TRP A 208 -2.35 0.19 -1.36
N ASP A 209 -2.63 0.31 -0.06
CA ASP A 209 -2.79 1.63 0.52
C ASP A 209 -1.43 2.35 0.62
N ALA A 210 -1.45 3.66 0.86
CA ALA A 210 -0.23 4.48 0.87
C ALA A 210 0.77 4.04 1.97
N PHE A 211 0.28 3.53 3.10
CA PHE A 211 1.14 3.04 4.16
C PHE A 211 1.78 1.71 3.77
N ALA A 212 1.00 0.74 3.30
CA ALA A 212 1.51 -0.56 2.85
C ALA A 212 2.56 -0.41 1.73
N ALA A 213 2.27 0.39 0.70
CA ALA A 213 3.23 0.67 -0.36
C ALA A 213 4.50 1.34 0.18
N GLY A 214 4.35 2.28 1.13
CA GLY A 214 5.46 2.98 1.76
C GLY A 214 6.41 2.05 2.54
N VAL A 215 5.86 1.16 3.38
CA VAL A 215 6.68 0.19 4.14
C VAL A 215 7.35 -0.83 3.22
N ILE A 216 6.64 -1.33 2.20
CA ILE A 216 7.22 -2.23 1.19
C ILE A 216 8.37 -1.55 0.46
N ASN A 217 8.20 -0.27 0.08
CA ASN A 217 9.24 0.50 -0.59
C ASN A 217 10.45 0.76 0.30
N ARG A 218 10.23 0.96 1.61
CA ARG A 218 11.30 1.11 2.59
C ARG A 218 12.08 -0.18 2.81
N ALA A 219 11.41 -1.33 2.79
CA ALA A 219 12.06 -2.64 2.84
C ALA A 219 12.89 -2.89 1.57
N GLY A 220 12.37 -2.48 0.41
CA GLY A 220 13.07 -2.59 -0.87
C GLY A 220 13.42 -4.04 -1.25
N PRO A 221 14.61 -4.30 -1.82
CA PRO A 221 15.09 -5.64 -2.16
C PRO A 221 15.73 -6.36 -0.96
N GLY A 222 15.63 -5.81 0.26
CA GLY A 222 16.22 -6.40 1.46
C GLY A 222 15.60 -7.74 1.85
N GLU A 223 16.09 -8.30 2.94
CA GLU A 223 15.64 -9.59 3.48
C GLU A 223 14.13 -9.60 3.80
N GLY A 224 13.54 -10.80 3.79
CA GLY A 224 12.20 -11.00 4.37
C GLY A 224 12.25 -10.84 5.89
N ASN A 225 11.10 -10.54 6.51
CA ASN A 225 10.95 -10.31 7.95
C ASN A 225 11.73 -9.10 8.49
N VAL A 226 11.17 -7.89 8.32
CA VAL A 226 11.83 -6.64 8.72
C VAL A 226 11.70 -6.38 10.22
N VAL A 227 12.81 -6.51 10.94
CA VAL A 227 12.92 -6.23 12.39
C VAL A 227 13.94 -5.10 12.63
N PRO A 228 13.65 -4.10 13.48
CA PRO A 228 12.37 -3.86 14.15
C PRO A 228 11.27 -3.47 13.15
N ALA A 229 10.02 -3.76 13.51
CA ALA A 229 8.87 -3.56 12.62
C ALA A 229 8.84 -2.13 12.06
N LEU A 230 8.78 -1.99 10.74
CA LEU A 230 8.83 -0.68 10.07
C LEU A 230 7.66 0.22 10.47
N ALA A 231 6.50 -0.35 10.79
CA ALA A 231 5.32 0.38 11.21
C ALA A 231 5.59 1.28 12.44
N SER A 232 6.34 0.78 13.42
CA SER A 232 6.75 1.54 14.62
C SER A 232 7.64 2.76 14.30
N GLN A 233 8.25 2.79 13.11
CA GLN A 233 9.18 3.82 12.66
C GLN A 233 8.58 4.75 11.59
N SER A 234 7.29 4.61 11.29
CA SER A 234 6.63 5.27 10.16
C SER A 234 5.64 6.34 10.61
N PHE A 235 6.11 7.29 11.41
CA PHE A 235 5.28 8.36 11.92
C PHE A 235 5.78 9.74 11.48
N PRO A 236 4.89 10.65 11.09
CA PRO A 236 5.28 12.03 10.86
C PRO A 236 5.75 12.64 12.18
N ARG A 237 6.65 13.64 12.09
CA ARG A 237 7.21 14.34 13.24
C ARG A 237 6.13 14.92 14.16
N THR A 238 5.01 15.37 13.58
CA THR A 238 3.91 16.00 14.30
C THR A 238 2.59 15.29 14.02
N ILE A 239 1.83 15.00 15.06
CA ILE A 239 0.42 14.61 14.97
C ILE A 239 -0.40 15.69 15.69
N ARG A 240 -1.43 16.19 15.03
CA ARG A 240 -2.28 17.24 15.60
C ARG A 240 -3.75 17.06 15.24
N VAL A 241 -4.61 17.68 16.02
CA VAL A 241 -6.04 17.78 15.78
C VAL A 241 -6.38 19.22 15.43
N ARG A 242 -7.22 19.43 14.42
CA ARG A 242 -7.77 20.74 14.06
C ARG A 242 -9.27 20.72 14.30
N VAL A 243 -9.76 21.58 15.17
CA VAL A 243 -11.20 21.73 15.43
C VAL A 243 -11.70 23.02 14.81
N VAL A 244 -12.76 22.89 14.01
CA VAL A 244 -13.43 24.02 13.36
C VAL A 244 -14.94 24.00 13.62
N THR A 245 -15.58 25.15 13.50
CA THR A 245 -17.04 25.27 13.45
C THR A 245 -17.60 24.70 12.14
N SER A 246 -18.93 24.56 12.05
CA SER A 246 -19.63 24.22 10.81
C SER A 246 -19.34 25.18 9.65
N SER A 247 -19.08 26.46 9.95
CA SER A 247 -18.62 27.47 8.98
C SER A 247 -17.13 27.38 8.61
N GLY A 248 -16.38 26.45 9.19
CA GLY A 248 -14.95 26.26 8.94
C GLY A 248 -14.01 27.15 9.75
N ALA A 249 -14.54 28.01 10.63
CA ALA A 249 -13.73 28.88 11.49
C ALA A 249 -13.01 28.07 12.58
N ALA A 250 -11.77 28.43 12.90
CA ALA A 250 -11.00 27.80 13.97
C ALA A 250 -11.70 27.93 15.33
N PHE A 251 -11.75 26.84 16.10
CA PHE A 251 -12.39 26.85 17.43
C PHE A 251 -11.36 26.72 18.56
N ARG A 252 -11.23 27.78 19.37
CA ARG A 252 -10.36 27.81 20.55
C ARG A 252 -11.00 27.11 21.75
N GLY A 253 -10.20 26.32 22.47
CA GLY A 253 -10.61 25.75 23.76
C GLY A 253 -11.56 24.56 23.67
N ALA A 254 -11.72 23.93 22.51
CA ALA A 254 -12.42 22.65 22.41
C ALA A 254 -11.65 21.59 23.20
N THR A 255 -12.34 20.80 24.01
CA THR A 255 -11.72 19.68 24.73
C THR A 255 -11.66 18.48 23.80
N VAL A 256 -10.46 18.04 23.47
CA VAL A 256 -10.20 16.90 22.58
C VAL A 256 -9.81 15.69 23.42
N ARG A 257 -10.42 14.54 23.13
CA ARG A 257 -10.12 13.24 23.74
C ARG A 257 -9.76 12.23 22.67
N LEU A 258 -8.78 11.39 22.96
CA LEU A 258 -8.41 10.25 22.11
C LEU A 258 -8.83 8.96 22.81
N TYR A 259 -9.71 8.21 22.17
CA TYR A 259 -10.19 6.90 22.63
C TYR A 259 -9.52 5.83 21.77
N PRO A 260 -8.69 4.94 22.37
CA PRO A 260 -7.92 3.99 21.60
C PRO A 260 -8.77 2.83 21.09
N VAL A 261 -8.30 2.25 19.99
CA VAL A 261 -8.73 0.96 19.45
C VAL A 261 -7.52 0.04 19.51
N GLU A 262 -7.64 -1.05 20.26
CA GLU A 262 -6.63 -2.11 20.30
C GLU A 262 -6.71 -2.97 19.04
N TRP A 263 -5.58 -3.55 18.62
CA TRP A 263 -5.52 -4.38 17.42
C TRP A 263 -6.58 -5.48 17.43
N PHE A 264 -7.34 -5.58 16.33
CA PHE A 264 -8.37 -6.61 16.11
C PHE A 264 -9.52 -6.61 17.15
N SER A 265 -9.62 -5.60 18.03
CA SER A 265 -10.67 -5.56 19.05
C SER A 265 -12.06 -5.29 18.47
N ARG A 266 -12.10 -4.70 17.27
CA ARG A 266 -13.31 -4.16 16.62
C ARG A 266 -14.10 -3.18 17.49
N SER A 267 -13.45 -2.57 18.48
CA SER A 267 -14.10 -1.85 19.58
C SER A 267 -13.30 -0.63 20.03
N VAL A 268 -14.02 0.44 20.39
CA VAL A 268 -13.44 1.65 20.98
C VAL A 268 -13.44 1.51 22.49
N ARG A 269 -12.29 1.75 23.13
CA ARG A 269 -12.25 1.82 24.60
C ARG A 269 -13.00 3.06 25.11
N PRO A 270 -13.85 2.92 26.15
CA PRO A 270 -14.60 4.05 26.68
C PRO A 270 -13.73 5.06 27.43
N GLU A 271 -12.57 4.65 27.97
CA GLU A 271 -11.63 5.58 28.60
C GLU A 271 -10.69 6.22 27.58
N SER A 272 -10.63 7.55 27.58
CA SER A 272 -9.66 8.27 26.77
C SER A 272 -8.25 8.17 27.37
N VAL A 273 -7.25 7.88 26.55
CA VAL A 273 -5.83 7.84 26.96
C VAL A 273 -5.15 9.21 26.91
N PHE A 274 -5.81 10.20 26.30
CA PHE A 274 -5.32 11.57 26.24
C PHE A 274 -6.48 12.56 26.26
N VAL A 275 -6.28 13.69 26.94
CA VAL A 275 -7.19 14.84 26.96
C VAL A 275 -6.38 16.13 26.80
N GLY A 276 -6.81 17.00 25.90
CA GLY A 276 -6.18 18.31 25.67
C GLY A 276 -7.18 19.36 25.21
N LYS A 277 -6.71 20.60 25.01
CA LYS A 277 -7.52 21.70 24.49
C LYS A 277 -6.90 22.34 23.26
N THR A 278 -7.73 22.78 22.33
CA THR A 278 -7.25 23.54 21.17
C THR A 278 -6.80 24.96 21.53
N ASP A 279 -5.76 25.43 20.86
CA ASP A 279 -5.22 26.79 20.93
C ASP A 279 -6.10 27.82 20.21
N SER A 280 -5.64 29.08 20.13
CA SER A 280 -6.35 30.17 19.44
C SER A 280 -6.52 29.95 17.94
N SER A 281 -5.70 29.11 17.32
CA SER A 281 -5.77 28.75 15.90
C SER A 281 -6.61 27.48 15.66
N GLY A 282 -7.23 26.94 16.72
CA GLY A 282 -8.07 25.75 16.65
C GLY A 282 -7.29 24.45 16.53
N TYR A 283 -5.98 24.46 16.84
CA TYR A 283 -5.14 23.28 16.81
C TYR A 283 -4.84 22.76 18.21
N LEU A 284 -4.70 21.44 18.31
CA LEU A 284 -4.07 20.76 19.43
C LEU A 284 -2.95 19.91 18.86
N VAL A 285 -1.71 20.25 19.16
CA VAL A 285 -0.56 19.39 18.85
C VAL A 285 -0.43 18.35 19.95
N LEU A 286 -0.35 17.08 19.58
CA LEU A 286 -0.15 16.01 20.56
C LEU A 286 1.30 16.06 21.06
N PRO A 287 1.53 16.04 22.39
CA PRO A 287 2.87 16.19 22.95
C PRO A 287 3.76 14.96 22.75
N TYR A 288 3.19 13.82 22.40
CA TYR A 288 3.86 12.57 22.08
C TYR A 288 3.04 11.80 21.04
N ASN A 289 3.63 10.75 20.45
CA ASN A 289 2.92 9.86 19.54
C ASN A 289 1.94 8.97 20.33
N PRO A 290 0.60 9.15 20.18
CA PRO A 290 -0.37 8.43 20.99
C PRO A 290 -0.43 6.93 20.68
N PHE A 291 0.09 6.50 19.53
CA PHE A 291 0.14 5.09 19.14
C PHE A 291 1.15 4.28 19.96
N GLU A 292 2.01 4.95 20.73
CA GLU A 292 3.06 4.34 21.57
C GLU A 292 3.91 3.30 20.79
N PRO A 293 4.61 3.70 19.71
CA PRO A 293 5.50 2.78 19.00
C PRO A 293 6.71 2.41 19.88
N GLY A 294 7.23 1.19 19.75
CA GLY A 294 8.46 0.78 20.41
C GLY A 294 8.32 0.37 21.88
N VAL A 295 7.10 0.22 22.38
CA VAL A 295 6.85 -0.10 23.80
C VAL A 295 6.70 -1.60 24.06
N GLY A 296 6.88 -2.46 23.05
CA GLY A 296 6.76 -3.91 23.17
C GLY A 296 5.34 -4.39 23.52
N LYS A 297 4.32 -3.63 23.13
CA LYS A 297 2.90 -3.98 23.31
C LYS A 297 2.16 -3.80 21.98
N GLY A 298 1.20 -4.69 21.72
CA GLY A 298 0.42 -4.69 20.48
C GLY A 298 1.15 -5.36 19.31
N ALA A 299 0.55 -5.27 18.13
CA ALA A 299 1.11 -5.86 16.89
C ALA A 299 2.01 -4.85 16.16
N TRP A 300 2.98 -5.36 15.40
CA TRP A 300 4.01 -4.56 14.68
C TRP A 300 4.72 -3.50 15.56
N ASP A 301 4.91 -3.81 16.84
CA ASP A 301 5.53 -2.94 17.84
C ASP A 301 4.85 -1.55 17.96
N VAL A 302 3.53 -1.54 17.81
CA VAL A 302 2.66 -0.38 18.00
C VAL A 302 1.49 -0.79 18.90
N ARG A 303 1.22 -0.03 19.97
CA ARG A 303 0.24 -0.42 20.96
C ARG A 303 -1.20 -0.37 20.47
N TYR A 304 -1.56 0.69 19.76
CA TYR A 304 -2.94 0.93 19.31
C TYR A 304 -2.99 0.95 17.79
N ALA A 305 -4.09 0.45 17.23
CA ALA A 305 -4.27 0.36 15.78
C ALA A 305 -4.93 1.62 15.21
N ASN A 306 -5.80 2.26 16.00
CA ASN A 306 -6.62 3.40 15.59
C ASN A 306 -7.05 4.22 16.82
N PHE A 307 -7.56 5.42 16.59
CA PHE A 307 -8.22 6.25 17.61
C PHE A 307 -9.52 6.84 17.08
N LEU A 308 -10.56 6.80 17.91
CA LEU A 308 -11.64 7.77 17.81
C LEU A 308 -11.18 9.07 18.48
N VAL A 309 -11.08 10.14 17.71
CA VAL A 309 -10.74 11.48 18.20
C VAL A 309 -12.03 12.28 18.34
N ARG A 310 -12.38 12.71 19.56
CA ARG A 310 -13.60 13.47 19.83
C ARG A 310 -13.30 14.84 20.41
N ALA A 311 -13.85 15.88 19.81
CA ALA A 311 -13.87 17.23 20.34
C ALA A 311 -15.24 17.54 20.95
N THR A 312 -15.26 18.06 22.17
CA THR A 312 -16.46 18.58 22.82
C THR A 312 -16.25 20.02 23.27
N THR A 313 -17.36 20.76 23.30
CA THR A 313 -17.40 22.13 23.81
C THR A 313 -18.52 22.24 24.82
N THR A 314 -18.44 23.20 25.74
CA THR A 314 -19.48 23.40 26.76
C THR A 314 -20.83 23.80 26.13
N ASN A 315 -20.82 24.52 24.99
CA ASN A 315 -21.99 25.23 24.47
C ASN A 315 -22.30 25.04 22.97
N ARG A 316 -21.45 24.35 22.18
CA ARG A 316 -21.56 24.29 20.70
C ARG A 316 -21.48 22.88 20.12
N GLY A 317 -21.83 21.88 20.92
CA GLY A 317 -21.89 20.49 20.46
C GLY A 317 -20.53 19.82 20.34
N SER A 318 -20.45 18.82 19.47
CA SER A 318 -19.30 17.90 19.39
C SER A 318 -18.95 17.51 17.96
N GLY A 319 -17.71 17.09 17.76
CA GLY A 319 -17.23 16.54 16.50
C GLY A 319 -16.36 15.32 16.76
N SER A 320 -16.42 14.33 15.87
CA SER A 320 -15.58 13.13 15.95
C SER A 320 -14.98 12.78 14.60
N GLY A 321 -13.85 12.08 14.63
CA GLY A 321 -13.12 11.62 13.46
C GLY A 321 -12.15 10.52 13.83
N TRP A 322 -11.83 9.67 12.85
CA TRP A 322 -10.92 8.54 13.02
C TRP A 322 -9.48 8.95 12.73
N MET A 323 -8.55 8.31 13.43
CA MET A 323 -7.11 8.43 13.21
C MET A 323 -6.49 7.03 13.17
N PRO A 324 -6.70 6.29 12.07
CA PRO A 324 -6.13 4.95 11.89
C PRO A 324 -4.61 5.05 11.65
N LEU A 325 -3.85 4.08 12.13
CA LEU A 325 -2.41 3.98 11.92
C LEU A 325 -2.05 4.06 10.43
N SER A 326 -2.83 3.42 9.55
CA SER A 326 -2.60 3.47 8.09
C SER A 326 -2.67 4.88 7.50
N ALA A 327 -3.59 5.73 7.97
CA ALA A 327 -3.64 7.12 7.50
C ALA A 327 -2.46 7.95 8.02
N VAL A 328 -2.01 7.70 9.25
CA VAL A 328 -0.86 8.37 9.85
C VAL A 328 0.44 7.95 9.15
N GLY A 329 0.64 6.65 8.94
CA GLY A 329 1.77 6.09 8.20
C GLY A 329 1.79 6.51 6.73
N GLY A 330 0.64 6.53 6.06
CA GLY A 330 0.52 7.06 4.71
C GLY A 330 0.93 8.55 4.63
N THR A 331 0.66 9.32 5.68
CA THR A 331 1.12 10.72 5.75
C THR A 331 2.65 10.79 5.81
N TYR A 332 3.28 9.96 6.65
CA TYR A 332 4.75 9.87 6.72
C TYR A 332 5.37 9.56 5.35
N TYR A 333 4.85 8.56 4.64
CA TYR A 333 5.39 8.15 3.35
C TYR A 333 5.08 9.10 2.18
N SER A 334 4.12 10.00 2.33
CA SER A 334 3.95 11.12 1.38
C SER A 334 5.02 12.21 1.52
N GLY A 335 5.91 12.11 2.52
CA GLY A 335 6.93 13.11 2.84
C GLY A 335 6.41 14.26 3.71
N ALA A 336 5.14 14.22 4.11
CA ALA A 336 4.57 15.23 5.00
C ALA A 336 5.09 15.04 6.43
N THR A 337 5.49 16.15 7.05
CA THR A 337 6.02 16.15 8.44
C THR A 337 4.91 16.20 9.50
N THR A 338 3.65 16.41 9.09
CA THR A 338 2.52 16.60 10.00
C THR A 338 1.28 15.86 9.54
N HIS A 339 0.70 15.01 10.40
CA HIS A 339 -0.65 14.47 10.22
C HIS A 339 -1.67 15.33 10.97
N THR A 340 -2.80 15.63 10.35
CA THR A 340 -3.86 16.47 10.93
C THR A 340 -5.22 15.78 10.86
N VAL A 341 -5.80 15.48 12.02
CA VAL A 341 -7.20 15.04 12.13
C VAL A 341 -8.09 16.27 12.19
N LYS A 342 -8.92 16.50 11.17
CA LYS A 342 -9.84 17.64 11.14
C LYS A 342 -11.20 17.24 11.69
N LEU A 343 -11.66 17.94 12.73
CA LEU A 343 -12.96 17.76 13.36
C LEU A 343 -13.84 18.99 13.13
N VAL A 344 -15.10 18.76 12.79
CA VAL A 344 -16.11 19.81 12.62
C VAL A 344 -17.11 19.69 13.75
N LEU A 345 -17.27 20.75 14.53
CA LEU A 345 -18.29 20.82 15.59
C LEU A 345 -19.69 20.92 14.96
N ARG A 346 -20.56 20.01 15.37
CA ARG A 346 -21.99 19.99 15.03
C ARG A 346 -22.81 20.11 16.30
#